data_AF-A0A6G0YRH5-F1
#
_entry.id   AF-A0A6G0YRH5-F1
#
_cell.length_a   1.000
_cell.length_b   1.000
_cell.length_c   1.000
_cell.angle_alpha   90.00
_cell.angle_beta   90.00
_cell.angle_gamma   90.00
#
_symmetry.space_group_name_H-M   'P 1'
#
loop_
_entity.id
_entity.type
_entity.pdbx_description
1 polymer ?
#
loop_
_entity_poly.entity_id
_entity_poly.type
_entity_poly.pdbx_seq_one_letter_code
_entity_poly.pdbx_strand_id
1 'polypeptide(L)' 'MSVAIVHGLHCAANRVSNKSGLGLRVTQKDMSLTQFGFMGLPLLKKKELAIVGTEEDERAILHFWRTIGFMLGIQDK' A
#
# COMPACT_ATOMS: atom_id res chain seq x y z
N MET A 1 0.37 11.47 11.33
CA MET A 1 0.71 10.08 11.70
C MET A 1 1.65 9.53 10.63
N SER A 2 2.80 8.96 11.01
CA SER A 2 3.83 8.52 10.05
C SER A 2 3.59 7.08 9.56
N VAL A 3 4.22 6.71 8.44
CA VAL A 3 4.15 5.35 7.87
C VAL A 3 4.64 4.29 8.86
N ALA A 4 5.69 4.61 9.64
CA ALA A 4 6.20 3.73 10.70
C ALA A 4 5.15 3.43 11.79
N ILE A 5 4.36 4.43 12.18
CA ILE A 5 3.26 4.24 13.13
C ILE A 5 2.20 3.31 12.53
N VAL A 6 1.81 3.52 11.27
CA VAL A 6 0.81 2.68 10.58
C VAL A 6 1.28 1.22 10.47
N HIS A 7 2.56 0.98 10.12
CA HIS A 7 3.13 -0.35 10.13
C HIS A 7 3.05 -1.00 11.52
N GLY A 8 3.36 -0.24 12.58
CA GLY A 8 3.19 -0.68 13.97
C GLY A 8 1.74 -1.05 14.30
N LEU A 9 0.77 -0.28 13.83
CA LEU A 9 -0.66 -0.54 14.03
C LEU A 9 -1.11 -1.83 13.33
N HIS A 10 -0.68 -2.08 12.08
CA HIS A 10 -0.95 -3.36 11.41
C HIS A 10 -0.35 -4.55 12.15
N CYS A 11 0.89 -4.41 12.66
CA CYS A 11 1.53 -5.44 13.48
C CYS A 11 0.76 -5.69 14.79
N ALA A 12 0.30 -4.64 15.46
CA ALA A 12 -0.49 -4.75 16.68
C ALA A 12 -1.84 -5.43 16.43
N ALA A 13 -2.56 -5.02 15.38
CA ALA A 13 -3.84 -5.61 14.99
C ALA A 13 -3.69 -7.10 14.67
N ASN A 14 -2.66 -7.48 13.89
CA ASN A 14 -2.36 -8.87 13.60
C ASN A 14 -2.06 -9.68 14.87
N ARG A 15 -1.36 -9.11 15.85
CA ARG A 15 -1.07 -9.77 17.14
C ARG A 15 -2.33 -9.99 17.95
N VAL A 16 -3.23 -9.00 18.02
CA VAL A 16 -4.51 -9.11 18.71
C VAL A 16 -5.39 -10.18 18.06
N SER A 17 -5.49 -10.18 16.73
CA SER A 17 -6.29 -11.16 15.98
C SER A 17 -5.76 -12.61 16.14
N ASN A 18 -4.43 -12.79 16.16
CA ASN A 18 -3.86 -14.12 16.45
C ASN A 18 -4.22 -14.61 17.86
N LYS A 19 -4.22 -13.70 18.84
CA LYS A 19 -4.56 -14.05 20.24
C LYS A 19 -6.04 -14.38 20.43
N SER A 20 -6.93 -13.81 19.61
CA SER A 20 -8.37 -14.10 19.70
C SER A 20 -8.76 -15.43 19.07
N GLY A 21 -7.83 -16.15 18.41
CA GLY A 21 -8.10 -17.42 17.73
C GLY A 21 -8.89 -17.27 16.42
N LEU A 22 -9.19 -16.04 16.00
CA LEU A 22 -9.95 -15.78 14.77
C LEU A 22 -9.13 -16.01 13.50
N GLY A 23 -7.79 -15.94 13.60
CA GLY A 23 -6.89 -16.14 12.45
C GLY A 23 -7.01 -15.07 11.34
N LEU A 24 -7.78 -14.01 11.58
CA LEU A 24 -8.02 -12.93 10.61
C LEU A 24 -6.84 -11.96 10.60
N ARG A 25 -5.85 -12.22 9.74
CA ARG A 25 -4.67 -11.37 9.60
C ARG A 25 -4.77 -10.52 8.35
N VAL A 26 -4.26 -9.31 8.41
CA VAL A 26 -3.98 -8.51 7.21
C VAL A 26 -2.83 -9.18 6.48
N THR A 27 -3.12 -9.78 5.33
CA THR A 27 -2.15 -10.50 4.51
C THR A 27 -1.36 -9.55 3.60
N GLN A 28 -0.28 -10.05 3.01
CA GLN A 28 0.45 -9.31 1.97
C GLN A 28 -0.44 -8.96 0.78
N LYS A 29 -1.35 -9.88 0.40
CA LYS A 29 -2.33 -9.64 -0.66
C LYS A 29 -3.26 -8.48 -0.31
N ASP A 30 -3.76 -8.43 0.93
CA ASP A 30 -4.63 -7.34 1.40
C ASP A 30 -3.88 -6.01 1.35
N MET A 31 -2.65 -5.98 1.87
CA MET A 31 -1.80 -4.78 1.82
C MET A 31 -1.56 -4.28 0.40
N SER A 32 -1.20 -5.17 -0.53
CA SER A 32 -0.97 -4.82 -1.94
C SER A 32 -2.25 -4.36 -2.65
N LEU A 33 -3.39 -5.00 -2.38
CA LEU A 33 -4.69 -4.58 -2.94
C LEU A 33 -5.11 -3.21 -2.42
N THR A 34 -4.92 -2.95 -1.12
CA THR A 34 -5.18 -1.63 -0.54
C THR A 34 -4.28 -0.56 -1.16
N GLN A 35 -2.98 -0.84 -1.33
CA GLN A 35 -2.07 0.07 -2.02
C GLN A 35 -2.51 0.36 -3.47
N PHE A 36 -2.88 -0.70 -4.20
CA PHE A 36 -3.47 -0.55 -5.53
C PHE A 36 -4.77 0.26 -5.51
N GLY A 37 -5.59 0.13 -4.48
CA GLY A 37 -6.79 0.96 -4.30
C GLY A 37 -6.49 2.46 -4.22
N PHE A 38 -5.34 2.85 -3.63
CA PHE A 38 -4.95 4.26 -3.52
C PHE A 38 -4.39 4.85 -4.81
N MET A 39 -3.54 4.10 -5.53
CA MET A 39 -2.78 4.65 -6.67
C MET A 39 -3.08 3.98 -8.01
N GLY A 40 -3.67 2.78 -8.01
CA GLY A 40 -3.90 1.97 -9.20
C GLY A 40 -4.87 2.62 -10.16
N LEU A 41 -5.97 3.17 -9.66
CA LEU A 41 -6.95 3.84 -10.50
C LEU A 41 -6.38 5.10 -11.18
N PRO A 42 -5.72 6.03 -10.47
CA PRO A 42 -5.00 7.14 -11.10
C PRO A 42 -4.04 6.69 -12.20
N LEU A 43 -3.27 5.62 -11.99
CA LEU A 43 -2.31 5.12 -12.99
C LEU A 43 -2.97 4.39 -14.17
N LEU A 44 -4.09 3.70 -13.98
CA LEU A 44 -4.76 2.99 -15.07
C LEU A 44 -5.69 3.89 -15.89
N LYS A 45 -6.21 4.95 -15.28
CA LYS A 45 -7.26 5.82 -15.84
C LYS A 45 -6.81 7.27 -15.96
N LYS A 46 -5.52 7.49 -16.21
CA LYS A 46 -4.90 8.82 -16.34
C LYS A 46 -5.68 9.72 -17.30
N LYS A 47 -6.06 9.20 -18.48
CA LYS A 47 -6.80 9.96 -19.50
C LYS A 47 -8.19 10.35 -19.02
N GLU A 48 -8.94 9.41 -18.47
CA GLU A 48 -10.31 9.64 -17.98
C GLU A 48 -10.36 10.57 -16.76
N LEU A 49 -9.28 10.60 -15.98
CA LEU A 49 -9.10 11.49 -14.83
C LEU A 49 -8.41 12.82 -15.18
N ALA A 50 -8.13 13.06 -16.47
CA ALA A 50 -7.39 14.23 -16.95
C ALA A 50 -6.04 14.47 -16.23
N ILE A 51 -5.39 13.39 -15.81
CA ILE A 51 -4.06 13.42 -15.21
C ILE A 51 -3.04 13.55 -16.34
N VAL A 52 -2.25 14.62 -16.30
CA VAL A 52 -1.19 14.92 -17.25
C VAL A 52 0.15 14.80 -16.54
N GLY A 53 1.13 14.20 -17.22
CA GLY A 53 2.48 14.04 -16.71
C GLY A 53 3.40 13.47 -17.78
N THR A 54 4.70 13.59 -17.54
CA THR A 54 5.73 12.91 -18.31
C THR A 54 5.86 11.46 -17.84
N GLU A 55 6.56 10.63 -18.61
CA GLU A 55 6.91 9.28 -18.15
C GLU A 55 7.77 9.30 -16.87
N GLU A 56 8.55 10.37 -16.65
CA GLU A 56 9.35 10.51 -15.44
C GLU A 56 8.48 10.78 -14.22
N ASP A 57 7.43 11.58 -14.36
CA ASP A 57 6.45 11.80 -13.28
C ASP A 57 5.77 10.49 -12.88
N GLU A 58 5.44 9.65 -13.86
CA GLU A 58 4.86 8.34 -13.61
C GLU A 58 5.82 7.40 -12.88
N ARG A 59 7.09 7.35 -13.30
CA ARG A 59 8.15 6.58 -12.63
C ARG A 59 8.37 7.08 -11.20
N ALA A 60 8.36 8.40 -10.98
CA ALA A 60 8.50 9.00 -9.67
C ALA A 60 7.35 8.60 -8.73
N ILE A 61 6.10 8.66 -9.21
CA ILE A 61 4.92 8.23 -8.44
C ILE A 61 4.98 6.73 -8.14
N LEU A 62 5.35 5.90 -9.11
CA LEU A 62 5.53 4.45 -8.92
C LEU A 62 6.60 4.16 -7.86
N HIS A 63 7.76 4.82 -7.95
CA HIS A 63 8.85 4.65 -6.99
C HIS A 63 8.45 5.12 -5.58
N PHE A 64 7.76 6.26 -5.49
CA PHE A 64 7.22 6.77 -4.24
C PHE A 64 6.29 5.76 -3.58
N TRP A 65 5.29 5.26 -4.31
CA TRP A 65 4.36 4.28 -3.76
C TRP A 65 5.04 2.95 -3.45
N ARG A 66 5.95 2.45 -4.29
CA ARG A 66 6.75 1.24 -3.97
C ARG A 66 7.48 1.40 -2.63
N THR A 67 8.08 2.56 -2.39
CA THR A 67 8.78 2.88 -1.13
C THR A 67 7.81 2.95 0.05
N ILE A 68 6.65 3.58 -0.10
CA ILE A 68 5.59 3.56 0.93
C ILE A 68 5.18 2.12 1.26
N GLY A 69 4.96 1.28 0.24
CA GLY A 69 4.59 -0.13 0.42
C GLY A 69 5.65 -0.90 1.18
N PHE A 70 6.92 -0.73 0.82
CA PHE A 70 8.05 -1.33 1.51
C PHE A 70 8.10 -0.91 2.99
N MET A 71 7.96 0.39 3.28
CA MET A 71 7.93 0.89 4.66
C MET A 71 6.73 0.39 5.48
N LEU A 72 5.62 0.05 4.81
CA LEU A 72 4.45 -0.57 5.44
C LEU A 72 4.59 -2.09 5.64
N GLY A 73 5.70 -2.70 5.19
CA GLY A 73 5.96 -4.13 5.32
C GLY A 73 5.46 -4.98 4.15
N ILE A 74 5.19 -4.39 2.98
CA ILE A 74 4.96 -5.15 1.74
C ILE A 74 6.31 -5.69 1.25
N GLN A 75 6.37 -7.00 1.01
CA GLN A 75 7.58 -7.68 0.58
C GLN A 75 7.91 -7.36 -0.88
N ASP A 76 9.18 -7.06 -1.13
CA ASP A 76 9.71 -6.94 -2.48
C ASP A 76 10.02 -8.35 -3.01
N LYS A 77 9.25 -8.83 -3.98
CA LYS A 77 9.37 -10.17 -4.57
C LYS A 77 9.28 -10.09 -6.09
#